data_AF-A0A7S0PTK5-F1
#
_entry.id   AF-A0A7S0PTK5-F1
#
_cell.length_a   1.000
_cell.length_b   1.000
_cell.length_c   1.000
_cell.angle_alpha   90.00
_cell.angle_beta   90.00
_cell.angle_gamma   90.00
#
_symmetry.space_group_name_H-M   'P 1'
#
loop_
_entity.id
_entity.type
_entity.pdbx_description
1 polymer ?
#
loop_
_entity_poly.entity_id
_entity_poly.type
_entity_poly.pdbx_seq_one_letter_code
_entity_poly.pdbx_strand_id
1 'polypeptide(L)'
;EHGRHGKTFDYFLRVAALWPWRFEWVVKADSDSYVVLPNLVRELALLGDTADGYLGAHCVPLRSPMNRSTYKLTFDAFVDDGADALYPRWMMCGMMYALSADIVRWLPPPQGE
;
A
#
# COMPACT_ATOMS: atom_id res chain seq x y z
N GLU A 1 9.58 18.67 12.58
CA GLU A 1 10.65 17.77 12.11
C GLU A 1 10.15 16.98 10.89
N HIS A 2 10.54 17.35 9.67
CA HIS A 2 10.12 16.63 8.47
C HIS A 2 11.11 15.50 8.18
N GLY A 3 10.67 14.23 8.20
CA GLY A 3 11.47 13.14 7.63
C GLY A 3 11.59 11.82 8.40
N ARG A 4 10.77 11.52 9.41
CA ARG A 4 10.86 10.21 10.11
C ARG A 4 9.99 9.10 9.51
N HIS A 5 9.04 9.44 8.65
CA HIS A 5 8.17 8.48 7.98
C HIS A 5 8.42 8.59 6.47
N GLY A 6 8.70 7.48 5.78
CA GLY A 6 9.09 7.53 4.37
C GLY A 6 8.03 8.21 3.49
N LYS A 7 8.43 8.73 2.32
CA LYS A 7 7.57 9.51 1.39
C LYS A 7 6.20 8.86 1.10
N THR A 8 6.16 7.53 1.03
CA THR A 8 4.91 6.77 0.82
C THR A 8 3.94 6.94 1.99
N PHE A 9 4.42 6.91 3.23
CA PHE A 9 3.59 7.08 4.41
C PHE A 9 3.05 8.51 4.51
N ASP A 10 3.90 9.51 4.27
CA ASP A 10 3.49 10.93 4.24
C ASP A 10 2.40 11.21 3.21
N TYR A 11 2.47 10.55 2.05
CA TYR A 11 1.43 10.65 1.02
C TYR A 11 0.06 10.18 1.56
N PHE A 12 -0.01 8.98 2.13
CA PHE A 12 -1.27 8.44 2.63
C PHE A 12 -1.80 9.22 3.84
N LEU A 13 -0.94 9.72 4.74
CA LEU A 13 -1.34 10.64 5.81
C LEU A 13 -2.01 11.92 5.27
N ARG A 14 -1.44 12.49 4.19
CA ARG A 14 -2.01 13.69 3.55
C ARG A 14 -3.34 13.38 2.87
N VAL A 15 -3.46 12.25 2.20
CA VAL A 15 -4.74 11.82 1.59
C VAL A 15 -5.80 11.64 2.67
N ALA A 16 -5.46 10.98 3.78
CA ALA A 16 -6.35 10.80 4.92
C ALA A 16 -6.82 12.14 5.52
N ALA A 17 -5.96 13.16 5.55
CA ALA A 17 -6.30 14.45 6.14
C ALA A 17 -7.15 15.36 5.22
N LEU A 18 -6.97 15.27 3.90
CA LEU A 18 -7.41 16.32 2.97
C LEU A 18 -8.49 15.88 1.98
N TRP A 19 -8.65 14.58 1.73
CA TRP A 19 -9.39 14.13 0.56
C TRP A 19 -10.85 13.77 0.90
N PRO A 20 -11.85 14.16 0.07
CA PRO A 20 -13.24 13.78 0.30
C PRO A 20 -13.40 12.26 0.19
N TRP A 21 -14.05 11.67 1.20
CA TRP A 21 -14.19 10.23 1.45
C TRP A 21 -15.15 9.48 0.51
N ARG A 22 -15.12 9.83 -0.78
CA ARG A 22 -15.99 9.25 -1.82
C ARG A 22 -15.32 8.20 -2.69
N PHE A 23 -14.05 7.90 -2.43
CA PHE A 23 -13.27 6.94 -3.20
C PHE A 23 -13.08 5.68 -2.37
N GLU A 24 -13.24 4.52 -2.97
CA GLU A 24 -13.03 3.21 -2.33
C GLU A 24 -11.55 2.86 -2.20
N TRP A 25 -10.73 3.36 -3.13
CA TRP A 25 -9.30 3.04 -3.23
C TRP A 25 -8.45 4.30 -3.41
N VAL A 26 -7.29 4.31 -2.77
CA VAL A 26 -6.25 5.33 -2.94
C VAL A 26 -5.02 4.64 -3.53
N VAL A 27 -4.57 5.13 -4.69
CA VAL A 27 -3.42 4.55 -5.41
C VAL A 27 -2.26 5.54 -5.43
N LYS A 28 -1.09 5.10 -4.99
CA LYS A 28 0.19 5.80 -5.19
C LYS A 28 0.96 5.09 -6.30
N ALA A 29 1.47 5.84 -7.27
CA ALA A 29 2.41 5.34 -8.27
C ALA A 29 3.62 6.28 -8.40
N ASP A 30 4.78 5.76 -8.81
CA ASP A 30 5.92 6.59 -9.19
C ASP A 30 5.71 7.24 -10.55
N SER A 31 6.34 8.39 -10.77
CA SER A 31 6.20 9.19 -12.00
C SER A 31 6.76 8.51 -13.26
N ASP A 32 7.58 7.48 -13.09
CA ASP A 32 8.16 6.66 -14.15
C ASP A 32 7.41 5.33 -14.36
N SER A 33 6.25 5.17 -13.72
CA SER A 33 5.37 4.01 -13.91
C SER A 33 4.42 4.18 -15.09
N TYR A 34 4.22 3.12 -15.85
CA TYR A 34 3.12 2.99 -16.80
C TYR A 34 1.98 2.15 -16.17
N VAL A 35 0.79 2.75 -16.01
CA VAL A 35 -0.36 2.09 -15.40
C VAL A 35 -1.46 1.87 -16.44
N VAL A 36 -1.83 0.61 -16.67
CA VAL A 36 -2.99 0.26 -17.49
C VAL A 36 -4.25 0.38 -16.63
N LEU A 37 -4.84 1.57 -16.61
CA LEU A 37 -5.94 1.92 -15.70
C LEU A 37 -7.14 0.96 -15.75
N PRO A 38 -7.63 0.51 -16.93
CA PRO A 38 -8.76 -0.44 -16.98
C PRO A 38 -8.45 -1.77 -16.27
N ASN A 39 -7.22 -2.26 -16.39
CA ASN A 39 -6.80 -3.48 -15.70
C ASN A 39 -6.76 -3.24 -14.20
N LEU A 40 -6.15 -2.13 -13.77
CA LEU A 40 -6.08 -1.78 -12.35
C LEU A 40 -7.47 -1.69 -11.72
N VAL A 41 -8.41 -0.99 -12.35
CA VAL A 41 -9.79 -0.87 -11.85
C VAL A 41 -10.45 -2.24 -11.77
N ARG A 42 -10.26 -3.10 -12.78
CA ARG A 42 -10.79 -4.46 -12.76
C ARG A 42 -10.22 -5.29 -11.60
N GLU A 43 -8.90 -5.25 -11.39
CA GLU A 43 -8.27 -6.00 -10.28
C GLU A 43 -8.75 -5.47 -8.91
N LEU A 44 -8.86 -4.16 -8.74
CA LEU A 44 -9.38 -3.57 -7.49
C LEU A 44 -10.85 -3.94 -7.25
N ALA A 45 -11.67 -4.01 -8.30
CA ALA A 45 -13.06 -4.43 -8.19
C ALA A 45 -13.22 -5.89 -7.76
N LEU A 46 -12.25 -6.77 -8.07
CA LEU A 46 -12.26 -8.17 -7.62
C LEU A 46 -12.03 -8.29 -6.12
N LEU A 47 -11.40 -7.30 -5.49
CA LEU A 47 -11.22 -7.25 -4.04
C LEU A 47 -12.52 -6.83 -3.32
N GLY A 48 -13.54 -6.36 -4.06
CA GLY A 48 -14.89 -6.12 -3.54
C GLY A 48 -14.98 -5.00 -2.50
N ASP A 49 -16.12 -4.96 -1.79
CA ASP A 49 -16.40 -4.01 -0.69
C ASP A 49 -15.64 -4.35 0.61
N THR A 50 -14.58 -5.16 0.54
CA THR A 50 -13.88 -5.62 1.74
C THR A 50 -13.16 -4.46 2.42
N ALA A 51 -13.39 -4.32 3.72
CA ALA A 51 -12.93 -3.19 4.52
C ALA A 51 -11.41 -2.95 4.38
N ASP A 52 -10.56 -3.98 4.38
CA ASP A 52 -9.13 -3.74 4.61
C ASP A 52 -8.25 -4.31 3.50
N GLY A 53 -8.36 -3.71 2.32
CA GLY A 53 -7.67 -4.15 1.11
C GLY A 53 -6.34 -3.46 0.80
N TYR A 54 -5.37 -4.24 0.34
CA TYR A 54 -4.11 -3.79 -0.23
C TYR A 54 -3.88 -4.46 -1.59
N LEU A 55 -3.38 -3.69 -2.55
CA LEU A 55 -2.84 -4.20 -3.80
C LEU A 55 -1.47 -3.57 -4.04
N GLY A 56 -0.45 -4.37 -4.28
CA GLY A 56 0.85 -3.81 -4.61
C GLY A 56 1.97 -4.83 -4.65
N ALA A 57 3.18 -4.31 -4.87
CA ALA A 57 4.37 -5.11 -4.83
C ALA A 57 4.90 -5.26 -3.40
N HIS A 58 5.36 -6.47 -3.09
CA HIS A 58 5.97 -6.88 -1.85
C HIS A 58 7.39 -7.34 -2.08
N CYS A 59 8.27 -6.96 -1.18
CA CYS A 59 9.65 -7.41 -1.18
C CYS A 59 9.78 -8.59 -0.24
N VAL A 60 9.83 -9.78 -0.79
CA VAL A 60 10.10 -11.00 -0.01
C VAL A 60 11.61 -11.12 0.14
N PRO A 61 12.17 -11.05 1.35
CA PRO A 61 13.61 -11.25 1.54
C PRO A 61 13.97 -12.66 1.10
N LEU A 62 14.91 -12.78 0.17
CA LEU A 62 15.49 -14.07 -0.14
C LEU A 62 16.40 -14.42 1.04
N ARG A 63 16.12 -15.52 1.76
CA ARG A 63 17.02 -16.03 2.80
C ARG A 63 18.31 -16.53 2.13
N SER A 64 19.19 -15.60 1.76
CA SER A 64 20.56 -15.89 1.35
C SER A 64 21.48 -15.60 2.54
N PRO A 65 22.21 -16.59 3.06
CA PRO A 65 23.19 -16.39 4.14
C PRO A 65 24.28 -15.35 3.80
N MET A 66 24.46 -15.03 2.50
CA MET A 66 25.55 -14.18 2.02
C MET A 66 25.11 -12.81 1.51
N ASN A 67 23.82 -12.49 1.43
CA ASN A 67 23.39 -11.19 0.91
C ASN A 67 22.07 -10.72 1.53
N ARG A 68 22.15 -9.79 2.50
CA ARG A 68 20.99 -9.21 3.19
C ARG A 68 20.20 -8.19 2.33
N SER A 69 20.58 -8.00 1.07
CA SER A 69 20.07 -6.94 0.19
C SER A 69 19.31 -7.47 -1.02
N THR A 70 19.08 -8.78 -1.13
CA THR A 70 18.33 -9.35 -2.27
C THR A 70 16.90 -9.66 -1.88
N TYR A 71 15.96 -8.98 -2.52
CA TYR A 71 14.52 -9.17 -2.36
C TYR A 71 13.93 -9.68 -3.66
N LYS A 72 12.98 -10.63 -3.58
CA LYS A 72 12.11 -10.96 -4.69
C LYS A 72 10.90 -10.04 -4.62
N LEU A 73 10.67 -9.28 -5.68
CA LEU A 73 9.48 -8.47 -5.84
C LEU A 73 8.33 -9.38 -6.31
N THR A 74 7.27 -9.45 -5.53
CA THR A 74 6.06 -10.23 -5.85
C THR A 74 4.87 -9.28 -5.79
N PHE A 75 4.00 -9.30 -6.79
CA PHE A 75 2.83 -8.42 -6.84
C PHE A 75 1.62 -9.23 -6.39
N ASP A 76 1.07 -8.90 -5.24
CA ASP A 76 -0.04 -9.64 -4.64
C ASP A 76 -1.12 -8.66 -4.15
N ALA A 77 -2.32 -9.19 -3.95
CA ALA A 77 -3.41 -8.51 -3.27
C ALA A 77 -3.67 -9.20 -1.94
N PHE A 78 -3.93 -8.40 -0.91
CA PHE A 78 -4.24 -8.89 0.43
C PHE A 78 -5.48 -8.17 0.94
N VAL A 79 -6.38 -8.93 1.56
CA VAL A 79 -7.47 -8.41 2.37
C VAL A 79 -7.22 -8.94 3.77
N ASP A 80 -7.09 -8.06 4.76
CA ASP A 80 -6.98 -8.50 6.14
C ASP A 80 -8.34 -8.99 6.61
N ASP A 81 -8.50 -10.31 6.74
CA ASP A 81 -9.68 -10.96 7.32
C ASP A 81 -9.46 -11.34 8.80
N GLY A 82 -8.33 -10.94 9.39
CA GLY A 82 -7.94 -11.25 10.75
C GLY A 82 -7.32 -12.64 10.96
N ALA A 83 -7.06 -13.42 9.89
CA ALA A 83 -6.54 -14.79 10.01
C ALA A 83 -5.01 -14.90 10.02
N ASP A 84 -4.28 -13.94 9.42
CA ASP A 84 -2.83 -14.06 9.15
C ASP A 84 -1.98 -13.20 10.12
N ALA A 85 -1.92 -13.62 11.40
CA ALA A 85 -1.19 -12.92 12.47
C ALA A 85 0.35 -12.99 12.41
N LEU A 86 0.95 -13.78 11.50
CA LEU A 86 2.35 -14.19 11.63
C LEU A 86 3.39 -13.32 10.92
N TYR A 87 3.00 -12.49 9.95
CA TYR A 87 3.87 -11.45 9.38
C TYR A 87 2.99 -10.35 8.81
N PRO A 88 3.12 -9.07 9.24
CA PRO A 88 2.47 -8.00 8.50
C PRO A 88 3.11 -7.96 7.10
N ARG A 89 2.44 -8.54 6.11
CA ARG A 89 2.88 -8.57 4.71
C ARG A 89 2.92 -7.18 4.07
N TRP A 90 2.59 -6.14 4.83
CA TRP A 90 2.62 -4.71 4.51
C TRP A 90 4.01 -4.12 4.18
N MET A 91 4.98 -4.92 3.72
CA MET A 91 6.24 -4.39 3.18
C MET A 91 6.01 -3.91 1.75
N MET A 92 5.54 -2.67 1.63
CA MET A 92 5.36 -1.95 0.37
C MET A 92 6.73 -1.72 -0.28
N CYS A 93 6.99 -2.39 -1.41
CA CYS A 93 8.15 -2.06 -2.24
C CYS A 93 7.80 -2.03 -3.73
N GLY A 94 8.55 -1.24 -4.51
CA GLY A 94 8.24 -1.03 -5.93
C GLY A 94 7.45 0.25 -6.21
N MET A 95 6.88 0.30 -7.41
CA MET A 95 6.51 1.57 -8.02
C MET A 95 5.04 1.95 -7.83
N MET A 96 4.16 1.00 -7.47
CA MET A 96 2.72 1.25 -7.33
C MET A 96 2.08 0.43 -6.20
N TYR A 97 1.17 1.09 -5.46
CA TYR A 97 0.40 0.50 -4.37
C TYR A 97 -1.01 1.11 -4.33
N ALA A 98 -1.99 0.31 -3.94
CA ALA A 98 -3.34 0.73 -3.63
C ALA A 98 -3.72 0.30 -2.21
N LEU A 99 -4.41 1.19 -1.49
CA LEU A 99 -5.01 0.92 -0.19
C LEU A 99 -6.51 1.20 -0.26
N SER A 100 -7.31 0.38 0.42
CA SER A 100 -8.71 0.70 0.65
C SER A 100 -8.82 1.99 1.45
N ALA A 101 -9.91 2.71 1.26
CA ALA A 101 -10.16 3.95 1.99
C ALA A 101 -10.25 3.73 3.51
N ASP A 102 -10.72 2.57 3.97
CA ASP A 102 -10.81 2.27 5.40
C ASP A 102 -9.43 2.14 6.05
N ILE A 103 -8.46 1.48 5.40
CA ILE A 103 -7.08 1.45 5.89
C ILE A 103 -6.48 2.86 5.92
N VAL A 104 -6.73 3.67 4.89
CA VAL A 104 -6.24 5.06 4.85
C VAL A 104 -6.85 5.88 5.99
N ARG A 105 -8.10 5.60 6.40
CA ARG A 105 -8.76 6.27 7.55
C ARG A 105 -8.18 5.87 8.90
N TRP A 106 -7.62 4.66 9.03
CA TRP A 106 -6.97 4.24 10.26
C TRP A 106 -5.62 4.92 10.49
N LEU A 107 -5.02 5.47 9.44
CA LEU A 107 -3.80 6.24 9.59
C LEU A 107 -4.11 7.48 10.45
N PRO A 108 -3.33 7.71 11.52
CA PRO A 108 -3.54 8.87 12.37
C PRO A 108 -3.42 10.14 11.50
N PRO A 109 -4.17 11.20 11.79
CA PRO A 109 -3.91 12.49 11.15
C PRO A 109 -2.42 12.84 11.39
N PRO A 110 -1.77 13.53 10.43
CA PRO A 110 -0.39 13.97 10.63
C PRO A 110 -0.34 14.75 11.95
N GLN A 111 0.47 14.29 12.89
CA GLN A 111 0.67 15.03 14.14
C GLN A 111 1.29 16.37 13.76
N GLY A 112 0.65 17.45 14.18
CA GLY A 112 0.89 18.80 13.70
C GLY A 112 2.36 19.25 13.79
N GLU A 113 2.64 20.26 12.99
CA GLU A 113 3.89 21.05 12.95
C GLU A 113 4.25 21.67 14.30
#